data_AF-A0A5B8FJI5-F1
#
_entry.id   AF-A0A5B8FJI5-F1
#
_cell.length_a   1.000
_cell.length_b   1.000
_cell.length_c   1.000
_cell.angle_alpha   90.00
_cell.angle_beta   90.00
_cell.angle_gamma   90.00
#
_symmetry.space_group_name_H-M   'P 1'
#
loop_
_entity.id
_entity.type
_entity.pdbx_description
1 polymer ?
#
loop_
_entity_poly.entity_id
_entity_poly.type
_entity_poly.pdbx_seq_one_letter_code
_entity_poly.pdbx_strand_id
1 'polypeptide(L)'
;MLSLRCLSCQQNSGARAAPGPVRRNGRGESAVAQDAAEQQQGPAFAALTDTRADLGESPVWCPEQDVIWWVDIAGRRLLCTPRAGGATRAWPTPEEPGFVVLTGPGAPAVGMESGVFAFAPASGAFTRIVALDAPGTRFNDATVDAMGRLWAASMDITLRQPLGALYRVRGAGAERLFGGLSTANGLAADLGRGRLYLSDSHPTVRRVWTLPLTGATPGPRQDFARFEGTDGRPDGAALDAAGNYWIAGVDGGALHVFAPDGGRIARHATPSATPTKPAFCGPRGTTLCLTSKGGPLCAAQAPAPAVPQPYWNPLA
;
A
#
# COMPACT_ATOMS: atom_id res chain seq x y z
N MET A 1 -80.92 -0.86 -7.53
CA MET A 1 -82.27 -1.39 -7.22
C MET A 1 -82.23 -2.90 -7.36
N LEU A 2 -82.98 -3.62 -6.50
CA LEU A 2 -82.93 -5.06 -6.12
C LEU A 2 -82.25 -5.23 -4.74
N SER A 3 -82.95 -5.14 -3.59
CA SER A 3 -84.15 -5.83 -3.06
C SER A 3 -83.88 -7.20 -2.44
N LEU A 4 -83.72 -7.17 -1.10
CA LEU A 4 -84.39 -7.99 -0.06
C LEU A 4 -84.17 -9.52 0.04
N ARG A 5 -83.83 -9.89 1.30
CA ARG A 5 -84.36 -10.99 2.15
C ARG A 5 -83.87 -12.42 1.86
N CYS A 6 -83.76 -13.34 2.83
CA CYS A 6 -83.71 -13.37 4.31
C CYS A 6 -83.60 -14.87 4.71
N LEU A 7 -83.19 -15.14 5.97
CA LEU A 7 -83.42 -16.36 6.78
C LEU A 7 -82.63 -17.63 6.37
N SER A 8 -82.09 -18.49 7.25
CA SER A 8 -82.20 -18.73 8.70
C SER A 8 -81.05 -19.68 9.11
N CYS A 9 -80.33 -19.42 10.21
CA CYS A 9 -80.48 -20.08 11.52
C CYS A 9 -80.18 -21.60 11.56
N GLN A 10 -79.04 -21.99 12.13
CA GLN A 10 -79.00 -22.79 13.36
C GLN A 10 -77.57 -22.94 13.92
N GLN A 11 -77.47 -22.67 15.21
CA GLN A 11 -76.33 -22.95 16.08
C GLN A 11 -76.25 -24.47 16.33
N ASN A 12 -75.06 -25.07 16.41
CA ASN A 12 -74.65 -25.61 17.70
C ASN A 12 -73.14 -25.86 17.83
N SER A 13 -72.74 -25.60 19.06
CA SER A 13 -71.46 -25.69 19.72
C SER A 13 -70.81 -27.09 19.71
N GLY A 14 -69.48 -27.09 19.64
CA GLY A 14 -68.65 -28.28 19.79
C GLY A 14 -67.19 -27.88 20.01
N ALA A 15 -66.86 -27.50 21.24
CA ALA A 15 -65.49 -27.23 21.65
C ALA A 15 -64.64 -28.52 21.59
N ARG A 16 -63.51 -28.49 20.90
CA ARG A 16 -62.36 -29.36 21.17
C ARG A 16 -61.07 -28.56 21.12
N ALA A 17 -60.23 -28.88 22.10
CA ALA A 17 -59.04 -28.18 22.52
C ALA A 17 -57.88 -28.19 21.49
N ALA A 18 -56.99 -27.23 21.72
CA ALA A 18 -55.90 -26.74 20.87
C ALA A 18 -54.79 -27.75 20.52
N PRO A 19 -54.05 -27.49 19.41
CA PRO A 19 -52.62 -27.76 19.32
C PRO A 19 -51.81 -26.47 19.55
N GLY A 20 -50.67 -26.62 20.24
CA GLY A 20 -49.83 -25.55 20.78
C GLY A 20 -49.10 -24.66 19.75
N PRO A 21 -48.28 -23.71 20.24
CA PRO A 21 -47.77 -22.60 19.44
C PRO A 21 -46.75 -23.08 18.41
N VAL A 22 -47.03 -22.77 17.14
CA VAL A 22 -46.05 -22.84 16.05
C VAL A 22 -44.97 -21.81 16.33
N ARG A 23 -43.79 -22.26 16.74
CA ARG A 23 -42.60 -21.42 16.91
C ARG A 23 -42.21 -20.85 15.54
N ARG A 24 -42.31 -19.53 15.41
CA ARG A 24 -41.57 -18.75 14.42
C ARG A 24 -40.10 -18.70 14.85
N ASN A 25 -39.26 -19.52 14.25
CA ASN A 25 -37.84 -19.20 14.09
C ASN A 25 -37.73 -18.53 12.71
N GLY A 26 -37.23 -17.32 12.53
CA GLY A 26 -36.07 -16.74 13.19
C GLY A 26 -35.03 -16.54 12.08
N ARG A 27 -34.99 -15.34 11.50
CA ARG A 27 -34.01 -14.89 10.52
C ARG A 27 -32.58 -15.05 11.07
N GLY A 28 -31.61 -15.29 10.18
CA GLY A 28 -30.23 -14.90 10.41
C GLY A 28 -29.20 -16.01 10.20
N GLU A 29 -29.05 -16.49 8.98
CA GLU A 29 -27.79 -17.14 8.56
C GLU A 29 -27.20 -16.29 7.44
N SER A 30 -26.57 -15.19 7.86
CA SER A 30 -25.63 -14.42 7.05
C SER A 30 -24.46 -14.06 7.94
N ALA A 31 -23.25 -14.28 7.42
CA ALA A 31 -21.97 -13.81 7.95
C ALA A 31 -21.43 -14.52 9.21
N VAL A 32 -21.07 -15.80 9.08
CA VAL A 32 -19.95 -16.37 9.87
C VAL A 32 -19.15 -17.30 8.97
N ALA A 33 -18.50 -16.73 7.95
CA ALA A 33 -17.50 -17.43 7.12
C ALA A 33 -16.38 -16.45 6.74
N GLN A 34 -15.86 -15.72 7.72
CA GLN A 34 -14.65 -14.91 7.61
C GLN A 34 -14.00 -14.90 8.99
N ASP A 35 -13.21 -15.93 9.32
CA ASP A 35 -12.04 -15.87 10.20
C ASP A 35 -11.56 -17.29 10.50
N ALA A 36 -10.87 -17.86 9.53
CA ALA A 36 -9.95 -18.96 9.76
C ALA A 36 -8.72 -18.75 8.86
N ALA A 37 -8.17 -17.54 8.88
CA ALA A 37 -6.76 -17.37 8.50
C ALA A 37 -5.97 -17.89 9.71
N GLU A 38 -5.53 -19.16 9.63
CA GLU A 38 -4.59 -19.74 10.59
C GLU A 38 -3.46 -18.73 10.86
N GLN A 39 -3.25 -18.44 12.14
CA GLN A 39 -2.10 -17.65 12.60
C GLN A 39 -0.82 -18.48 12.37
N GLN A 40 -0.38 -18.59 11.12
CA GLN A 40 1.01 -18.97 10.84
C GLN A 40 1.91 -17.93 11.51
N GLN A 41 2.94 -18.40 12.22
CA GLN A 41 3.96 -17.52 12.79
C GLN A 41 4.55 -16.69 11.65
N GLY A 42 4.17 -15.41 11.61
CA GLY A 42 4.61 -14.49 10.56
C GLY A 42 6.10 -14.18 10.64
N PRO A 43 6.63 -13.41 9.66
CA PRO A 43 8.01 -12.92 9.68
C PRO A 43 8.37 -12.31 11.04
N ALA A 44 9.38 -12.88 11.70
CA ALA A 44 9.96 -12.32 12.92
C ALA A 44 10.89 -11.17 12.55
N PHE A 45 10.41 -9.94 12.72
CA PHE A 45 11.19 -8.74 12.41
C PHE A 45 12.23 -8.41 13.48
N ALA A 46 13.43 -8.07 13.04
CA ALA A 46 14.50 -7.51 13.85
C ALA A 46 14.94 -6.15 13.28
N ALA A 47 15.36 -5.23 14.15
CA ALA A 47 15.90 -3.95 13.71
C ALA A 47 17.25 -4.16 13.00
N LEU A 48 17.43 -3.49 11.85
CA LEU A 48 18.73 -3.44 11.15
C LEU A 48 19.60 -2.28 11.64
N THR A 49 19.03 -1.31 12.34
CA THR A 49 19.71 -0.10 12.78
C THR A 49 19.05 0.46 14.03
N ASP A 50 19.80 1.21 14.83
CA ASP A 50 19.27 2.02 15.92
C ASP A 50 18.75 3.38 15.44
N THR A 51 19.01 3.74 14.17
CA THR A 51 18.54 4.99 13.59
C THR A 51 17.03 4.94 13.39
N ARG A 52 16.31 5.81 14.09
CA ARG A 52 14.87 5.98 13.97
C ARG A 52 14.53 7.08 12.96
N ALA A 53 13.47 6.87 12.20
CA ALA A 53 12.89 7.87 11.30
C ALA A 53 11.56 8.35 11.87
N ASP A 54 11.28 9.66 11.78
CA ASP A 54 10.00 10.22 12.23
C ASP A 54 8.86 9.70 11.35
N LEU A 55 9.10 9.67 10.04
CA LEU A 55 8.24 9.01 9.05
C LEU A 55 9.12 8.24 8.05
N GLY A 56 9.54 7.04 8.46
CA GLY A 56 10.32 6.15 7.59
C GLY A 56 9.49 5.64 6.43
N GLU A 57 10.00 5.72 5.20
CA GLU A 57 9.29 5.32 3.98
C GLU A 57 10.25 4.83 2.89
N SER A 58 9.67 4.29 1.81
CA SER A 58 10.34 4.00 0.55
C SER A 58 11.65 3.19 0.65
N PRO A 59 11.68 2.05 1.37
CA PRO A 59 12.86 1.20 1.38
C PRO A 59 13.10 0.60 -0.02
N VAL A 60 14.34 0.70 -0.52
CA VAL A 60 14.81 0.10 -1.76
C VAL A 60 16.20 -0.51 -1.57
N TRP A 61 16.35 -1.77 -1.94
CA TRP A 61 17.63 -2.49 -1.82
C TRP A 61 18.53 -2.22 -3.04
N CYS A 62 19.80 -1.94 -2.79
CA CYS A 62 20.88 -1.83 -3.77
C CYS A 62 21.74 -3.10 -3.71
N PRO A 63 21.59 -4.05 -4.66
CA PRO A 63 22.27 -5.35 -4.60
C PRO A 63 23.79 -5.27 -4.57
N GLU A 64 24.37 -4.36 -5.35
CA GLU A 64 25.81 -4.24 -5.59
C GLU A 64 26.57 -3.71 -4.36
N GLN A 65 25.87 -2.95 -3.51
CA GLN A 65 26.42 -2.38 -2.29
C GLN A 65 25.93 -3.12 -1.03
N ASP A 66 24.97 -4.03 -1.20
CA ASP A 66 24.21 -4.68 -0.13
C ASP A 66 23.68 -3.72 0.95
N VAL A 67 23.10 -2.60 0.50
CA VAL A 67 22.51 -1.57 1.37
C VAL A 67 21.04 -1.33 1.00
N ILE A 68 20.29 -0.80 1.95
CA ILE A 68 18.91 -0.37 1.78
C ILE A 68 18.89 1.15 1.86
N TRP A 69 18.49 1.80 0.79
CA TRP A 69 18.14 3.21 0.78
C TRP A 69 16.69 3.37 1.23
N TRP A 70 16.41 4.41 1.99
CA TRP A 70 15.08 4.72 2.50
C TRP A 70 15.03 6.18 2.88
N VAL A 71 13.84 6.72 3.11
CA VAL A 71 13.64 8.13 3.42
C VAL A 71 13.04 8.30 4.80
N ASP A 72 13.36 9.41 5.45
CA ASP A 72 12.58 9.96 6.56
C ASP A 72 11.89 11.22 6.05
N ILE A 73 10.60 11.12 5.75
CA ILE A 73 9.82 12.20 5.15
C ILE A 73 9.80 13.40 6.10
N ALA A 74 9.32 13.18 7.33
CA ALA A 74 9.13 14.22 8.33
C ALA A 74 10.47 14.75 8.88
N GLY A 75 11.45 13.86 9.04
CA GLY A 75 12.79 14.26 9.45
C GLY A 75 13.64 14.88 8.34
N ARG A 76 13.16 14.92 7.09
CA ARG A 76 13.86 15.45 5.90
C ARG A 76 15.24 14.82 5.71
N ARG A 77 15.31 13.49 5.65
CA ARG A 77 16.57 12.75 5.47
C ARG A 77 16.46 11.68 4.39
N LEU A 78 17.53 11.54 3.61
CA LEU A 78 17.84 10.31 2.88
C LEU A 78 18.71 9.43 3.79
N LEU A 79 18.34 8.16 3.91
CA LEU A 79 18.98 7.19 4.81
C LEU A 79 19.52 6.00 4.00
N CYS A 80 20.66 5.45 4.44
CA CYS A 80 21.27 4.27 3.84
C CYS A 80 21.78 3.33 4.94
N THR A 81 21.19 2.14 5.03
CA THR A 81 21.48 1.14 6.06
C THR A 81 22.06 -0.13 5.43
N PRO A 82 23.18 -0.69 5.92
CA PRO A 82 23.64 -2.01 5.47
C PRO A 82 22.57 -3.09 5.68
N ARG A 83 22.35 -3.99 4.71
CA ARG A 83 21.33 -5.06 4.85
C ARG A 83 21.67 -6.03 5.98
N ALA A 84 22.95 -6.27 6.23
CA ALA A 84 23.43 -7.07 7.37
C ALA A 84 23.19 -6.39 8.74
N GLY A 85 22.71 -5.14 8.73
CA GLY A 85 22.56 -4.29 9.91
C GLY A 85 23.80 -3.47 10.22
N GLY A 86 23.63 -2.44 11.06
CA GLY A 86 24.70 -1.56 11.53
C GLY A 86 24.39 -0.09 11.35
N ALA A 87 25.46 0.72 11.31
CA ALA A 87 25.34 2.18 11.28
C ALA A 87 24.66 2.67 9.99
N THR A 88 23.59 3.45 10.15
CA THR A 88 22.91 4.13 9.05
C THR A 88 23.62 5.44 8.73
N ARG A 89 23.92 5.65 7.46
CA ARG A 89 24.31 6.97 6.95
C ARG A 89 23.06 7.80 6.67
N ALA A 90 23.13 9.09 6.97
CA ALA A 90 22.01 10.01 6.81
C ALA A 90 22.48 11.31 6.15
N TRP A 91 21.70 11.82 5.21
CA TRP A 91 21.93 13.12 4.56
C TRP A 91 20.67 13.96 4.64
N PRO A 92 20.75 15.24 5.04
CA PRO A 92 19.60 16.14 5.04
C PRO A 92 19.14 16.38 3.60
N THR A 93 17.83 16.32 3.37
CA THR A 93 17.23 16.66 2.08
C THR A 93 16.78 18.13 2.08
N PRO A 94 16.79 18.80 0.91
CA PRO A 94 16.33 20.20 0.83
C PRO A 94 14.82 20.35 1.06
N GLU A 95 14.05 19.30 0.76
CA GLU A 95 12.59 19.24 0.80
C GLU A 95 12.15 17.92 1.44
N GLU A 96 10.86 17.74 1.75
CA GLU A 96 10.33 16.46 2.22
C GLU A 96 10.48 15.35 1.17
N PRO A 97 11.26 14.27 1.46
CA PRO A 97 11.54 13.22 0.49
C PRO A 97 10.47 12.13 0.53
N GLY A 98 9.46 12.19 -0.34
CA GLY A 98 8.39 11.20 -0.40
C GLY A 98 8.89 9.78 -0.76
N PHE A 99 9.79 9.66 -1.73
CA PHE A 99 10.33 8.35 -2.12
C PHE A 99 11.80 8.39 -2.51
N VAL A 100 12.46 7.23 -2.50
CA VAL A 100 13.74 6.99 -3.15
C VAL A 100 13.64 5.81 -4.12
N VAL A 101 14.24 5.96 -5.29
CA VAL A 101 14.45 4.89 -6.28
C VAL A 101 15.92 4.87 -6.69
N LEU A 102 16.36 3.81 -7.35
CA LEU A 102 17.72 3.71 -7.88
C LEU A 102 17.68 3.84 -9.40
N THR A 103 18.56 4.65 -9.99
CA THR A 103 18.77 4.71 -11.45
C THR A 103 19.91 3.80 -11.92
N GLY A 104 20.61 3.18 -10.96
CA GLY A 104 21.73 2.26 -11.15
C GLY A 104 22.39 1.93 -9.81
N PRO A 105 23.47 1.12 -9.82
CA PRO A 105 24.21 0.76 -8.61
C PRO A 105 24.69 2.00 -7.85
N GLY A 106 24.20 2.20 -6.63
CA GLY A 106 24.59 3.34 -5.79
C GLY A 106 24.19 4.72 -6.32
N ALA A 107 23.24 4.78 -7.26
CA ALA A 107 22.73 6.01 -7.86
C ALA A 107 21.27 6.27 -7.45
N PRO A 108 21.03 6.74 -6.21
CA PRO A 108 19.69 7.06 -5.76
C PRO A 108 19.15 8.35 -6.39
N ALA A 109 17.85 8.35 -6.67
CA ALA A 109 17.07 9.51 -7.04
C ALA A 109 15.86 9.62 -6.10
N VAL A 110 15.59 10.83 -5.62
CA VAL A 110 14.64 11.10 -4.54
C VAL A 110 13.53 12.02 -5.05
N GLY A 111 12.28 11.58 -4.93
CA GLY A 111 11.10 12.38 -5.23
C GLY A 111 10.73 13.24 -4.02
N MET A 112 10.62 14.55 -4.23
CA MET A 112 10.33 15.54 -3.20
C MET A 112 9.14 16.45 -3.58
N GLU A 113 9.03 17.63 -3.00
CA GLU A 113 7.95 18.60 -3.22
C GLU A 113 8.00 19.16 -4.65
N SER A 114 9.17 19.60 -5.11
CA SER A 114 9.34 20.32 -6.38
C SER A 114 9.82 19.46 -7.55
N GLY A 115 9.99 18.15 -7.35
CA GLY A 115 10.43 17.25 -8.41
C GLY A 115 11.20 16.02 -7.95
N VAL A 116 11.96 15.43 -8.87
CA VAL A 116 12.88 14.31 -8.58
C VAL A 116 14.32 14.80 -8.68
N PHE A 117 15.13 14.42 -7.70
CA PHE A 117 16.50 14.86 -7.54
C PHE A 117 17.46 13.66 -7.59
N ALA A 118 18.46 13.71 -8.46
CA ALA A 118 19.60 12.80 -8.39
C ALA A 118 20.45 13.16 -7.17
N PHE A 119 20.85 12.15 -6.39
CA PHE A 119 21.71 12.33 -5.23
C PHE A 119 23.12 11.80 -5.51
N ALA A 120 24.14 12.59 -5.16
CA ALA A 120 25.54 12.22 -5.28
C ALA A 120 26.12 11.88 -3.88
N PRO A 121 26.30 10.59 -3.53
CA PRO A 121 26.69 10.20 -2.18
C PRO A 121 28.04 10.76 -1.69
N ALA A 122 28.98 11.00 -2.62
CA ALA A 122 30.31 11.51 -2.28
C ALA A 122 30.30 12.95 -1.78
N SER A 123 29.42 13.80 -2.34
CA SER A 123 29.31 15.21 -1.97
C SER A 123 28.09 15.52 -1.09
N GLY A 124 27.10 14.63 -1.05
CA GLY A 124 25.81 14.88 -0.44
C GLY A 124 24.90 15.80 -1.26
N ALA A 125 25.27 16.10 -2.51
CA ALA A 125 24.53 17.05 -3.35
C ALA A 125 23.26 16.43 -3.94
N PHE A 126 22.21 17.24 -4.02
CA PHE A 126 20.95 16.93 -4.72
C PHE A 126 20.84 17.82 -5.97
N THR A 127 20.63 17.21 -7.14
CA THR A 127 20.42 17.93 -8.41
C THR A 127 19.07 17.57 -8.98
N ARG A 128 18.20 18.57 -9.18
CA ARG A 128 16.86 18.34 -9.75
C ARG A 128 16.99 17.88 -11.20
N ILE A 129 16.45 16.70 -11.50
CA ILE A 129 16.45 16.09 -12.84
C ILE A 129 15.06 16.03 -13.46
N VAL A 130 14.01 16.14 -12.64
CA VAL A 130 12.62 16.24 -13.07
C VAL A 130 11.97 17.38 -12.31
N ALA A 131 11.24 18.25 -13.00
CA ALA A 131 10.40 19.26 -12.36
C ALA A 131 8.99 18.71 -12.11
N LEU A 132 8.40 19.07 -10.97
CA LEU A 132 6.98 18.88 -10.69
C LEU A 132 6.33 20.26 -10.50
N ASP A 133 5.52 20.67 -11.46
CA ASP A 133 4.73 21.91 -11.36
C ASP A 133 3.34 21.60 -10.78
N ALA A 134 3.31 21.29 -9.49
CA ALA A 134 2.08 20.97 -8.75
C ALA A 134 2.09 21.63 -7.35
N PRO A 135 1.90 22.97 -7.27
CA PRO A 135 1.99 23.72 -6.02
C PRO A 135 1.06 23.18 -4.94
N GLY A 136 1.54 23.14 -3.69
CA GLY A 136 0.79 22.62 -2.55
C GLY A 136 0.72 21.10 -2.46
N THR A 137 1.35 20.38 -3.40
CA THR A 137 1.50 18.93 -3.35
C THR A 137 2.96 18.53 -3.23
N ARG A 138 3.20 17.29 -2.81
CA ARG A 138 4.51 16.65 -2.88
C ARG A 138 4.38 15.22 -3.37
N PHE A 139 5.45 14.66 -3.93
CA PHE A 139 5.52 13.21 -4.09
C PHE A 139 5.39 12.52 -2.74
N ASN A 140 4.77 11.34 -2.73
CA ASN A 140 4.50 10.57 -1.52
C ASN A 140 4.94 9.12 -1.64
N ASP A 141 4.47 8.40 -2.66
CA ASP A 141 4.84 7.00 -2.88
C ASP A 141 5.23 6.78 -4.34
N ALA A 142 6.02 5.75 -4.60
CA ALA A 142 6.43 5.37 -5.94
C ALA A 142 6.77 3.88 -6.04
N THR A 143 6.72 3.40 -7.28
CA THR A 143 7.26 2.10 -7.67
C THR A 143 7.89 2.18 -9.05
N VAL A 144 8.87 1.32 -9.31
CA VAL A 144 9.46 1.13 -10.63
C VAL A 144 9.00 -0.22 -11.16
N ASP A 145 8.45 -0.24 -12.37
CA ASP A 145 8.03 -1.50 -12.99
C ASP A 145 9.19 -2.24 -13.67
N ALA A 146 8.94 -3.48 -14.12
CA ALA A 146 9.96 -4.32 -14.75
C ALA A 146 10.49 -3.79 -16.10
N MET A 147 9.89 -2.74 -16.66
CA MET A 147 10.42 -2.02 -17.84
C MET A 147 11.26 -0.79 -17.44
N GLY A 148 11.43 -0.54 -16.15
CA GLY A 148 12.14 0.62 -15.61
C GLY A 148 11.32 1.90 -15.63
N ARG A 149 9.99 1.84 -15.81
CA ARG A 149 9.13 3.04 -15.76
C ARG A 149 8.83 3.40 -14.30
N LEU A 150 8.96 4.68 -13.96
CA LEU A 150 8.65 5.21 -12.63
C LEU A 150 7.19 5.68 -12.58
N TRP A 151 6.43 5.04 -11.71
CA TRP A 151 5.07 5.45 -11.34
C TRP A 151 5.14 6.10 -9.97
N ALA A 152 4.68 7.33 -9.88
CA ALA A 152 4.78 8.12 -8.65
C ALA A 152 3.42 8.74 -8.31
N ALA A 153 3.08 8.75 -7.03
CA ALA A 153 1.89 9.37 -6.52
C ALA A 153 2.24 10.63 -5.72
N SER A 154 1.44 11.68 -5.86
CA SER A 154 1.51 12.87 -5.03
C SER A 154 0.34 12.96 -4.04
N MET A 155 0.47 13.88 -3.08
CA MET A 155 -0.57 14.20 -2.11
C MET A 155 -0.54 15.70 -1.77
N ASP A 156 -1.65 16.20 -1.23
CA ASP A 156 -1.71 17.53 -0.60
C ASP A 156 -0.81 17.55 0.65
N ILE A 157 0.12 18.51 0.70
CA ILE A 157 1.02 18.70 1.85
C ILE A 157 0.22 18.98 3.13
N THR A 158 -0.96 19.60 3.00
CA THR A 158 -1.79 20.00 4.14
C THR A 158 -2.74 18.92 4.61
N LEU A 159 -2.87 17.80 3.87
CA LEU A 159 -3.77 16.68 4.16
C LEU A 159 -5.26 17.05 4.21
N ARG A 160 -5.67 18.16 3.59
CA ARG A 160 -7.06 18.67 3.65
C ARG A 160 -7.84 18.47 2.37
N GLN A 161 -7.17 18.38 1.23
CA GLN A 161 -7.79 18.33 -0.08
C GLN A 161 -7.31 17.12 -0.89
N PRO A 162 -8.17 16.55 -1.76
CA PRO A 162 -7.78 15.45 -2.64
C PRO A 162 -6.99 15.95 -3.87
N LEU A 163 -5.88 16.66 -3.64
CA LEU A 163 -5.02 17.20 -4.69
C LEU A 163 -4.01 16.19 -5.23
N GLY A 164 -3.92 15.01 -4.61
CA GLY A 164 -3.04 13.94 -5.02
C GLY A 164 -3.36 13.42 -6.43
N ALA A 165 -2.32 12.97 -7.10
CA ALA A 165 -2.39 12.48 -8.47
C ALA A 165 -1.40 11.35 -8.73
N LEU A 166 -1.71 10.52 -9.71
CA LEU A 166 -0.78 9.53 -10.24
C LEU A 166 -0.03 10.13 -11.43
N TYR A 167 1.28 9.94 -11.44
CA TYR A 167 2.19 10.39 -12.47
C TYR A 167 2.96 9.21 -13.07
N ARG A 168 3.29 9.35 -14.35
CA ARG A 168 4.41 8.62 -14.97
C ARG A 168 5.57 9.58 -15.12
N VAL A 169 6.71 9.26 -14.52
CA VAL A 169 7.90 10.12 -14.56
C VAL A 169 8.83 9.65 -15.69
N ARG A 170 9.10 10.56 -16.63
CA ARG A 170 9.87 10.28 -17.85
C ARG A 170 10.67 11.50 -18.32
N GLY A 171 11.92 11.28 -18.67
CA GLY A 171 12.86 12.32 -19.09
C GLY A 171 13.00 13.38 -18.00
N ALA A 172 12.72 14.63 -18.36
CA ALA A 172 12.76 15.77 -17.45
C ALA A 172 11.37 16.13 -16.85
N GLY A 173 10.33 15.33 -17.09
CA GLY A 173 8.95 15.65 -16.73
C GLY A 173 8.21 14.55 -15.98
N ALA A 174 7.14 14.96 -15.29
CA ALA A 174 6.16 14.08 -14.66
C ALA A 174 4.82 14.26 -15.37
N GLU A 175 4.42 13.26 -16.16
CA GLU A 175 3.13 13.26 -16.85
C GLU A 175 2.03 12.89 -15.86
N ARG A 176 1.11 13.82 -15.59
CA ARG A 176 -0.07 13.56 -14.75
C ARG A 176 -1.08 12.70 -15.50
N LEU A 177 -1.38 11.52 -14.96
CA LEU A 177 -2.31 10.57 -15.59
C LEU A 177 -3.75 10.81 -15.15
N PHE A 178 -3.96 10.96 -13.84
CA PHE A 178 -5.23 11.37 -13.23
C PHE A 178 -4.99 11.89 -11.81
N GLY A 179 -6.00 12.46 -11.17
CA GLY A 179 -5.93 12.82 -9.75
C GLY A 179 -7.26 12.71 -9.02
N GLY A 180 -7.43 13.51 -7.98
CA GLY A 180 -8.53 13.34 -7.03
C GLY A 180 -8.23 12.26 -5.98
N LEU A 181 -6.95 12.11 -5.63
CA LEU A 181 -6.48 11.21 -4.57
C LEU A 181 -6.24 12.01 -3.28
N SER A 182 -6.63 11.47 -2.14
CA SER A 182 -6.44 12.12 -0.84
C SER A 182 -5.06 11.80 -0.26
N THR A 183 -4.74 10.52 -0.06
CA THR A 183 -3.42 10.08 0.42
C THR A 183 -3.00 8.85 -0.35
N ALA A 184 -2.46 9.08 -1.55
CA ALA A 184 -2.09 8.03 -2.48
C ALA A 184 -0.83 7.28 -2.04
N ASN A 185 -0.91 5.95 -2.06
CA ASN A 185 0.09 5.02 -1.54
C ASN A 185 0.02 3.67 -2.27
N GLY A 186 0.67 2.63 -1.73
CA GLY A 186 0.47 1.25 -2.12
C GLY A 186 0.85 0.93 -3.56
N LEU A 187 1.72 1.73 -4.17
CA LEU A 187 2.10 1.52 -5.57
C LEU A 187 2.90 0.23 -5.73
N ALA A 188 2.44 -0.63 -6.63
CA ALA A 188 3.19 -1.79 -7.10
C ALA A 188 2.83 -2.12 -8.55
N ALA A 189 3.76 -2.67 -9.32
CA ALA A 189 3.54 -2.97 -10.73
C ALA A 189 3.66 -4.48 -11.01
N ASP A 190 2.56 -5.10 -11.44
CA ASP A 190 2.51 -6.48 -11.89
C ASP A 190 2.34 -6.50 -13.42
N LEU A 191 3.47 -6.43 -14.14
CA LEU A 191 3.45 -6.47 -15.61
C LEU A 191 3.07 -7.85 -16.15
N GLY A 192 3.29 -8.93 -15.39
CA GLY A 192 2.87 -10.28 -15.76
C GLY A 192 1.35 -10.42 -15.84
N ARG A 193 0.63 -9.64 -15.03
CA ARG A 193 -0.84 -9.52 -15.07
C ARG A 193 -1.32 -8.21 -15.70
N GLY A 194 -0.42 -7.43 -16.27
CA GLY A 194 -0.72 -6.16 -16.93
C GLY A 194 -1.50 -5.19 -16.04
N ARG A 195 -1.01 -4.90 -14.82
CA ARG A 195 -1.68 -3.95 -13.92
C ARG A 195 -0.75 -3.19 -12.97
N LEU A 196 -1.21 -2.02 -12.55
CA LEU A 196 -0.69 -1.28 -11.40
C LEU A 196 -1.63 -1.42 -10.22
N TYR A 197 -1.08 -1.46 -9.01
CA TYR A 197 -1.80 -1.28 -7.76
C TYR A 197 -1.66 0.15 -7.29
N LEU A 198 -2.70 0.65 -6.62
CA LEU A 198 -2.72 1.97 -5.99
C LEU A 198 -3.66 1.91 -4.80
N SER A 199 -3.28 2.51 -3.68
CA SER A 199 -4.16 2.69 -2.53
C SER A 199 -4.43 4.16 -2.24
N ASP A 200 -5.52 4.42 -1.51
CA ASP A 200 -5.75 5.69 -0.84
C ASP A 200 -5.98 5.44 0.66
N SER A 201 -5.01 5.90 1.46
CA SER A 201 -4.94 5.72 2.90
C SER A 201 -5.88 6.64 3.66
N HIS A 202 -6.55 7.59 3.01
CA HIS A 202 -7.38 8.56 3.72
C HIS A 202 -8.48 7.86 4.52
N PRO A 203 -8.79 8.28 5.76
CA PRO A 203 -9.72 7.56 6.64
C PRO A 203 -11.12 7.35 6.06
N THR A 204 -11.55 8.19 5.12
CA THR A 204 -12.86 8.08 4.44
C THR A 204 -12.82 7.26 3.16
N VAL A 205 -11.63 6.87 2.67
CA VAL A 205 -11.45 6.13 1.40
C VAL A 205 -11.04 4.69 1.66
N ARG A 206 -9.89 4.45 2.32
CA ARG A 206 -9.39 3.13 2.77
C ARG A 206 -9.54 2.00 1.73
N ARG A 207 -9.08 2.25 0.51
CA ARG A 207 -9.21 1.31 -0.62
C ARG A 207 -7.90 1.05 -1.31
N VAL A 208 -7.84 -0.12 -1.93
CA VAL A 208 -6.84 -0.51 -2.92
C VAL A 208 -7.56 -0.77 -4.24
N TRP A 209 -7.01 -0.23 -5.31
CA TRP A 209 -7.44 -0.47 -6.68
C TRP A 209 -6.35 -1.14 -7.48
N THR A 210 -6.77 -1.82 -8.54
CA THR A 210 -5.91 -2.13 -9.66
C THR A 210 -6.26 -1.24 -10.85
N LEU A 211 -5.26 -0.96 -11.68
CA LEU A 211 -5.41 -0.24 -12.95
C LEU A 211 -4.84 -1.13 -14.05
N PRO A 212 -5.64 -1.55 -15.04
CA PRO A 212 -5.13 -2.30 -16.19
C PRO A 212 -4.01 -1.51 -16.88
N LEU A 213 -2.91 -2.17 -17.21
CA LEU A 213 -1.73 -1.58 -17.82
C LEU A 213 -1.39 -2.33 -19.11
N THR A 214 -2.16 -2.04 -20.16
CA THR A 214 -1.97 -2.63 -21.51
C THR A 214 -1.07 -1.78 -22.41
N GLY A 215 -0.58 -0.64 -21.91
CA GLY A 215 0.24 0.30 -22.67
C GLY A 215 0.91 1.37 -21.81
N ALA A 216 1.07 2.56 -22.38
CA ALA A 216 1.70 3.71 -21.72
C ALA A 216 0.84 4.34 -20.61
N THR A 217 -0.48 4.27 -20.77
CA THR A 217 -1.46 4.88 -19.86
C THR A 217 -2.27 3.78 -19.17
N PRO A 218 -2.41 3.81 -17.84
CA PRO A 218 -3.28 2.89 -17.13
C PRO A 218 -4.75 3.10 -17.50
N GLY A 219 -5.52 2.02 -17.54
CA GLY A 219 -6.97 2.02 -17.65
C GLY A 219 -7.67 2.51 -16.37
N PRO A 220 -9.01 2.48 -16.33
CA PRO A 220 -9.77 2.94 -15.16
C PRO A 220 -9.49 2.08 -13.92
N ARG A 221 -9.59 2.71 -12.74
CA ARG A 221 -9.49 2.05 -11.44
C ARG A 221 -10.56 0.96 -11.29
N GLN A 222 -10.15 -0.20 -10.82
CA GLN A 222 -11.01 -1.33 -10.46
C GLN A 222 -10.81 -1.65 -8.98
N ASP A 223 -11.91 -1.77 -8.21
CA ASP A 223 -11.85 -2.16 -6.79
C ASP A 223 -11.08 -3.48 -6.65
N PHE A 224 -10.09 -3.52 -5.75
CA PHE A 224 -9.29 -4.71 -5.46
C PHE A 224 -9.47 -5.17 -4.01
N ALA A 225 -9.25 -4.26 -3.05
CA ALA A 225 -9.42 -4.55 -1.63
C ALA A 225 -9.97 -3.34 -0.86
N ARG A 226 -10.65 -3.65 0.24
CA ARG A 226 -11.27 -2.71 1.17
C ARG A 226 -10.66 -2.89 2.55
N PHE A 227 -10.31 -1.78 3.21
CA PHE A 227 -9.66 -1.78 4.52
C PHE A 227 -10.62 -1.36 5.66
N GLU A 228 -11.91 -1.23 5.36
CA GLU A 228 -12.93 -1.13 6.40
C GLU A 228 -12.94 -2.40 7.25
N GLY A 229 -12.78 -2.26 8.57
CA GLY A 229 -12.73 -3.39 9.50
C GLY A 229 -11.42 -4.19 9.48
N THR A 230 -10.40 -3.77 8.72
CA THR A 230 -9.05 -4.34 8.81
C THR A 230 -8.19 -3.60 9.82
N ASP A 231 -7.14 -4.25 10.30
CA ASP A 231 -6.12 -3.59 11.12
C ASP A 231 -5.33 -2.58 10.30
N GLY A 232 -5.60 -1.30 10.56
CA GLY A 232 -4.92 -0.18 9.94
C GLY A 232 -5.50 0.26 8.60
N ARG A 233 -4.82 1.21 7.98
CA ARG A 233 -5.14 1.78 6.66
C ARG A 233 -4.10 1.33 5.64
N PRO A 234 -4.45 1.21 4.35
CA PRO A 234 -3.50 0.75 3.35
C PRO A 234 -2.42 1.81 3.16
N ASP A 235 -1.16 1.48 3.35
CA ASP A 235 -0.02 2.40 3.16
C ASP A 235 0.85 1.88 1.99
N GLY A 236 2.18 1.88 2.09
CA GLY A 236 3.09 1.34 1.08
C GLY A 236 2.98 -0.18 0.89
N ALA A 237 3.34 -0.65 -0.31
CA ALA A 237 3.21 -2.04 -0.71
C ALA A 237 4.38 -2.56 -1.56
N ALA A 238 4.44 -3.89 -1.71
CA ALA A 238 5.35 -4.63 -2.57
C ALA A 238 4.68 -5.90 -3.11
N LEU A 239 5.25 -6.50 -4.16
CA LEU A 239 4.80 -7.78 -4.73
C LEU A 239 5.83 -8.87 -4.45
N ASP A 240 5.36 -10.08 -4.15
CA ASP A 240 6.22 -11.26 -4.19
C ASP A 240 6.27 -11.88 -5.60
N ALA A 241 7.10 -12.92 -5.78
CA ALA A 241 7.26 -13.57 -7.09
C ALA A 241 5.99 -14.27 -7.62
N ALA A 242 5.02 -14.57 -6.75
CA ALA A 242 3.73 -15.12 -7.16
C ALA A 242 2.73 -14.02 -7.57
N GLY A 243 3.08 -12.75 -7.33
CA GLY A 243 2.21 -11.59 -7.51
C GLY A 243 1.24 -11.39 -6.36
N ASN A 244 1.49 -11.96 -5.18
CA ASN A 244 0.73 -11.59 -4.00
C ASN A 244 1.14 -10.17 -3.58
N TYR A 245 0.15 -9.38 -3.19
CA TYR A 245 0.28 -7.98 -2.85
C TYR A 245 0.43 -7.82 -1.33
N TRP A 246 1.63 -7.47 -0.91
CA TRP A 246 2.02 -7.23 0.47
C TRP A 246 1.90 -5.76 0.79
N ILE A 247 1.02 -5.37 1.71
CA ILE A 247 0.73 -3.96 2.00
C ILE A 247 0.68 -3.70 3.51
N ALA A 248 1.32 -2.61 3.92
CA ALA A 248 1.28 -2.16 5.31
C ALA A 248 -0.11 -1.66 5.70
N GLY A 249 -0.60 -2.12 6.85
CA GLY A 249 -1.75 -1.60 7.56
C GLY A 249 -1.30 -0.58 8.60
N VAL A 250 -1.04 0.66 8.16
CA VAL A 250 -0.57 1.73 9.06
C VAL A 250 -1.60 2.02 10.15
N ASP A 251 -1.12 2.31 11.36
CA ASP A 251 -1.90 2.46 12.59
C ASP A 251 -2.58 1.16 13.09
N GLY A 252 -2.38 0.02 12.40
CA GLY A 252 -2.89 -1.30 12.78
C GLY A 252 -1.84 -2.33 13.18
N GLY A 253 -0.55 -2.00 13.08
CA GLY A 253 0.55 -2.92 13.41
C GLY A 253 0.54 -4.22 12.60
N ALA A 254 0.11 -4.14 11.34
CA ALA A 254 -0.10 -5.30 10.50
C ALA A 254 0.50 -5.13 9.11
N LEU A 255 0.90 -6.25 8.53
CA LEU A 255 1.19 -6.40 7.12
C LEU A 255 0.17 -7.39 6.54
N HIS A 256 -0.63 -6.95 5.58
CA HIS A 256 -1.65 -7.78 4.92
C HIS A 256 -1.11 -8.31 3.61
N VAL A 257 -1.47 -9.54 3.26
CA VAL A 257 -1.10 -10.19 2.00
C VAL A 257 -2.36 -10.57 1.26
N PHE A 258 -2.50 -10.08 0.05
CA PHE A 258 -3.62 -10.37 -0.84
C PHE A 258 -3.16 -11.21 -2.02
N ALA A 259 -3.90 -12.27 -2.34
CA ALA A 259 -3.73 -12.99 -3.59
C ALA A 259 -4.07 -12.08 -4.79
N PRO A 260 -3.60 -12.44 -6.00
CA PRO A 260 -3.87 -11.67 -7.21
C PRO A 260 -5.34 -11.38 -7.53
N ASP A 261 -6.28 -12.14 -6.97
CA ASP A 261 -7.73 -11.98 -7.13
C ASP A 261 -8.38 -11.03 -6.11
N GLY A 262 -7.62 -10.53 -5.14
CA GLY A 262 -8.10 -9.64 -4.07
C GLY A 262 -8.46 -10.37 -2.77
N GLY A 263 -8.38 -11.70 -2.73
CA GLY A 263 -8.57 -12.45 -1.49
C GLY A 263 -7.42 -12.23 -0.51
N ARG A 264 -7.69 -11.81 0.73
CA ARG A 264 -6.66 -11.73 1.77
C ARG A 264 -6.24 -13.14 2.19
N ILE A 265 -4.97 -13.48 1.99
CA ILE A 265 -4.42 -14.82 2.27
C ILE A 265 -3.56 -14.87 3.53
N ALA A 266 -3.03 -13.74 3.98
CA ALA A 266 -2.28 -13.68 5.23
C ALA A 266 -2.34 -12.31 5.90
N ARG A 267 -2.04 -12.31 7.19
CA ARG A 267 -1.81 -11.13 8.02
C ARG A 267 -0.64 -11.44 8.95
N HIS A 268 0.32 -10.52 9.01
CA HIS A 268 1.48 -10.66 9.88
C HIS A 268 1.57 -9.46 10.83
N ALA A 269 1.86 -9.71 12.10
CA ALA A 269 2.13 -8.63 13.04
C ALA A 269 3.47 -7.96 12.71
N THR A 270 3.55 -6.65 12.96
CA THR A 270 4.76 -5.86 12.75
C THR A 270 5.33 -5.37 14.09
N PRO A 271 6.64 -5.06 14.18
CA PRO A 271 7.26 -4.60 15.42
C PRO A 271 6.85 -3.18 15.82
N SER A 272 6.22 -2.43 14.90
CA SER A 272 5.64 -1.11 15.12
C SER A 272 4.13 -1.15 14.90
N ALA A 273 3.36 -0.34 15.61
CA ALA A 273 1.93 -0.13 15.35
C ALA A 273 1.66 0.67 14.06
N THR A 274 2.70 1.33 13.53
CA THR A 274 2.61 2.25 12.38
C THR A 274 3.55 1.81 11.24
N PRO A 275 3.45 0.56 10.74
CA PRO A 275 4.23 0.14 9.58
C PRO A 275 3.84 0.99 8.36
N THR A 276 4.81 1.34 7.53
CA THR A 276 4.59 2.25 6.39
C THR A 276 4.80 1.55 5.05
N LYS A 277 5.95 0.92 4.80
CA LYS A 277 6.20 0.25 3.51
C LYS A 277 7.11 -0.97 3.61
N PRO A 278 6.68 -2.13 3.08
CA PRO A 278 7.54 -3.29 2.91
C PRO A 278 8.39 -3.17 1.63
N ALA A 279 9.55 -3.83 1.62
CA ALA A 279 10.33 -4.08 0.40
C ALA A 279 11.08 -5.39 0.50
N PHE A 280 11.08 -6.15 -0.59
CA PHE A 280 11.90 -7.36 -0.69
C PHE A 280 13.36 -7.01 -0.99
N CYS A 281 14.26 -7.68 -0.28
CA CYS A 281 15.68 -7.39 -0.24
C CYS A 281 16.49 -8.71 -0.21
N GLY A 282 17.78 -8.62 -0.55
CA GLY A 282 18.73 -9.74 -0.56
C GLY A 282 18.77 -10.55 -1.86
N PRO A 283 19.87 -11.30 -2.14
CA PRO A 283 20.10 -11.94 -3.44
C PRO A 283 19.06 -12.97 -3.87
N ARG A 284 18.37 -13.59 -2.91
CA ARG A 284 17.30 -14.56 -3.16
C ARG A 284 15.90 -13.94 -3.04
N GLY A 285 15.82 -12.65 -2.73
CA GLY A 285 14.56 -11.95 -2.45
C GLY A 285 13.80 -12.50 -1.24
N THR A 286 14.49 -13.19 -0.34
CA THR A 286 13.89 -13.86 0.82
C THR A 286 13.99 -13.05 2.10
N THR A 287 14.38 -11.79 2.02
CA THR A 287 14.35 -10.87 3.16
C THR A 287 13.29 -9.83 2.89
N LEU A 288 12.44 -9.55 3.87
CA LEU A 288 11.44 -8.50 3.81
C LEU A 288 11.85 -7.39 4.78
N CYS A 289 12.22 -6.25 4.21
CA CYS A 289 12.54 -5.03 4.91
C CYS A 289 11.24 -4.23 5.13
N LEU A 290 11.11 -3.51 6.26
CA LEU A 290 9.89 -2.79 6.64
C LEU A 290 10.24 -1.46 7.35
N THR A 291 9.72 -0.36 6.83
CA THR A 291 9.77 0.96 7.47
C THR A 291 8.54 1.21 8.35
N SER A 292 8.63 2.21 9.24
CA SER A 292 7.53 2.63 10.10
C SER A 292 7.65 4.08 10.54
N LYS A 293 6.57 4.63 11.13
CA LYS A 293 6.61 5.96 11.78
C LYS A 293 7.27 5.86 13.16
N GLY A 294 8.23 6.74 13.42
CA GLY A 294 8.97 6.79 14.69
C GLY A 294 9.84 5.55 14.97
N GLY A 295 10.08 4.67 14.00
CA GLY A 295 10.78 3.40 14.20
C GLY A 295 12.08 3.27 13.40
N PRO A 296 12.89 2.24 13.68
CA PRO A 296 14.01 1.88 12.84
C PRO A 296 13.56 1.15 11.57
N LEU A 297 14.48 0.97 10.63
CA LEU A 297 14.31 0.00 9.56
C LEU A 297 14.43 -1.41 10.14
N CYS A 298 13.40 -2.24 9.95
CA CYS A 298 13.40 -3.63 10.39
C CYS A 298 13.47 -4.59 9.19
N ALA A 299 13.90 -5.82 9.44
CA ALA A 299 13.86 -6.88 8.44
C ALA A 299 13.50 -8.23 9.06
N ALA A 300 12.90 -9.09 8.24
CA ALA A 300 12.58 -10.46 8.58
C ALA A 300 12.86 -11.40 7.41
N GLN A 301 12.90 -12.70 7.68
CA GLN A 301 12.85 -13.69 6.61
C GLN A 301 11.45 -13.68 5.97
N ALA A 302 11.40 -13.48 4.65
CA ALA A 302 10.17 -13.56 3.89
C ALA A 302 9.75 -15.03 3.70
N PRO A 303 8.44 -15.35 3.79
CA PRO A 303 7.96 -16.71 3.55
C PRO A 303 7.95 -17.07 2.06
N ALA A 304 8.01 -16.08 1.17
CA ALA A 304 8.13 -16.24 -0.27
C ALA A 304 9.25 -15.35 -0.82
N PRO A 305 9.98 -15.80 -1.86
CA PRO A 305 10.94 -14.95 -2.56
C PRO A 305 10.21 -13.91 -3.42
N ALA A 306 10.89 -12.81 -3.72
CA ALA A 306 10.45 -11.81 -4.68
C ALA A 306 11.61 -11.29 -5.53
N VAL A 307 11.28 -10.60 -6.62
CA VAL A 307 12.28 -9.83 -7.36
C VAL A 307 12.39 -8.45 -6.71
N PRO A 308 13.59 -8.02 -6.30
CA PRO A 308 13.81 -6.65 -5.83
C PRO A 308 13.33 -5.62 -6.84
N GLN A 309 13.00 -4.41 -6.37
CA GLN A 309 12.57 -3.34 -7.26
C GLN A 309 13.62 -3.06 -8.34
N PRO A 310 13.24 -3.00 -9.64
CA PRO A 310 14.13 -2.63 -10.73
C PRO A 310 14.67 -1.21 -10.61
N TYR A 311 15.72 -0.92 -11.39
CA TYR A 311 16.18 0.45 -11.55
C TYR A 311 15.23 1.27 -12.42
N TRP A 312 15.02 2.51 -12.01
CA TRP A 312 14.33 3.49 -12.83
C TRP A 312 15.22 3.86 -14.02
N ASN A 313 14.70 3.69 -15.22
CA ASN A 313 15.28 4.21 -16.45
C ASN A 313 14.53 5.50 -16.81
N PRO A 314 15.14 6.69 -16.66
CA PRO A 314 14.48 7.96 -17.00
C PRO A 314 14.02 8.05 -18.46
N LEU A 315 14.53 7.20 -19.36
CA LEU A 315 14.20 7.22 -20.78
C LEU A 315 13.10 6.23 -21.18
N ALA A 316 12.67 5.34 -20.27
CA ALA A 316 11.65 4.31 -20.51
C ALA A 316 10.25 4.87 -20.79
#